data_AF-A0A6C1QF27-F1
#
_entry.id   AF-A0A6C1QF27-F1
#
_cell.length_a   1.000
_cell.length_b   1.000
_cell.length_c   1.000
_cell.angle_alpha   90.00
_cell.angle_beta   90.00
_cell.angle_gamma   90.00
#
_symmetry.space_group_name_H-M   'P 1'
#
loop_
_entity.id
_entity.type
_entity.pdbx_description
1 polymer ?
#
loop_
_entity_poly.entity_id
_entity_poly.type
_entity_poly.pdbx_seq_one_letter_code
_entity_poly.pdbx_strand_id
1 'polypeptide(L)'
;GDKRDELVSKLAEDYARRGFVVASVNYRLGYIFLPGRYSNLERAIYSAMQDVRAALRYLSHHHERLGIDPDLVFLGGHSAGGILSLKTTFMEEPEVWPSVRRSVLRMQPDLGCLDCSTNDLYGPFSIKGVINMWGAVDDINIIKKHNQVPILSIHGDADLVVPYGYDLPFTNVSPRASAFFSKRLHGSASILEHTRTLGIDHTLYTFEGLGHEPHFDEEHELIPENYTIIHNLILEFVNTLIISPIDRFRGPLVVTPFDPAPEYHFETSNYDAYYFQCDDCILVNETGNFARVVWLSGKDQYELRISGIGPNGQVISDTLNINLRR
;
A
#
# COMPACT_ATOMS: atom_id res chain seq x y z
N GLY A 1 12.07 7.69 -3.49
CA GLY A 1 12.33 6.28 -3.81
C GLY A 1 13.83 6.01 -3.88
N ASP A 2 14.47 5.81 -2.73
CA ASP A 2 15.81 5.23 -2.63
C ASP A 2 15.72 4.01 -1.71
N LYS A 3 16.36 2.89 -2.07
CA LYS A 3 16.38 1.71 -1.19
C LYS A 3 17.12 1.96 0.13
N ARG A 4 17.96 2.99 0.18
CA ARG A 4 18.75 3.37 1.35
C ARG A 4 18.02 4.33 2.27
N ASP A 5 16.82 4.75 1.87
CA ASP A 5 15.96 5.61 2.67
C ASP A 5 15.64 4.95 4.02
N GLU A 6 15.56 5.76 5.07
CA GLU A 6 15.30 5.28 6.43
C GLU A 6 13.92 4.62 6.54
N LEU A 7 12.89 5.17 5.87
CA LEU A 7 11.56 4.58 5.82
C LEU A 7 11.60 3.18 5.22
N VAL A 8 12.28 3.03 4.07
CA VAL A 8 12.36 1.75 3.35
C VAL A 8 13.10 0.71 4.19
N SER A 9 14.19 1.11 4.85
CA SER A 9 14.99 0.23 5.69
C SER A 9 14.20 -0.25 6.91
N LYS A 10 13.54 0.66 7.63
CA LYS A 10 12.72 0.34 8.80
C LYS A 10 11.52 -0.56 8.45
N LEU A 11 10.79 -0.23 7.39
CA LEU A 11 9.69 -1.08 6.91
C LEU A 11 10.23 -2.47 6.53
N ALA A 12 11.35 -2.56 5.80
CA ALA A 12 11.91 -3.85 5.42
C ALA A 12 12.26 -4.74 6.62
N GLU A 13 12.86 -4.16 7.67
CA GLU A 13 13.14 -4.89 8.91
C GLU A 13 11.87 -5.31 9.65
N ASP A 14 10.88 -4.43 9.76
CA ASP A 14 9.61 -4.71 10.45
C ASP A 14 8.82 -5.83 9.75
N TYR A 15 8.71 -5.77 8.42
CA TYR A 15 8.04 -6.81 7.63
C TYR A 15 8.82 -8.13 7.63
N ALA A 16 10.16 -8.09 7.57
CA ALA A 16 10.97 -9.30 7.66
C ALA A 16 10.78 -10.02 9.01
N ARG A 17 10.68 -9.28 10.12
CA ARG A 17 10.37 -9.84 11.45
C ARG A 17 8.98 -10.47 11.54
N ARG A 18 8.06 -10.09 10.64
CA ARG A 18 6.69 -10.60 10.55
C ARG A 18 6.53 -11.74 9.53
N GLY A 19 7.63 -12.25 8.97
CA GLY A 19 7.62 -13.40 8.06
C GLY A 19 7.49 -13.04 6.58
N PHE A 20 7.54 -11.76 6.21
CA PHE A 20 7.58 -11.34 4.81
C PHE A 20 9.00 -11.42 4.26
N VAL A 21 9.11 -11.71 2.96
CA VAL A 21 10.35 -11.48 2.21
C VAL A 21 10.26 -10.10 1.56
N VAL A 22 11.13 -9.18 1.97
CA VAL A 22 11.16 -7.81 1.43
C VAL A 22 12.33 -7.66 0.46
N ALA A 23 12.02 -7.32 -0.79
CA ALA A 23 13.00 -7.05 -1.83
C ALA A 23 12.97 -5.57 -2.23
N SER A 24 14.00 -4.81 -1.84
CA SER A 24 14.15 -3.41 -2.24
C SER A 24 14.93 -3.29 -3.54
N VAL A 25 14.26 -2.86 -4.62
CA VAL A 25 14.79 -2.89 -5.98
C VAL A 25 15.56 -1.61 -6.31
N ASN A 26 16.83 -1.76 -6.66
CA ASN A 26 17.60 -0.70 -7.33
C ASN A 26 17.25 -0.67 -8.81
N TYR A 27 16.25 0.13 -9.18
CA TYR A 27 15.92 0.38 -10.58
C TYR A 27 16.87 1.42 -11.21
N ARG A 28 17.03 1.38 -12.53
CA ARG A 28 17.88 2.32 -13.28
C ARG A 28 17.37 3.74 -13.08
N LEU A 29 18.28 4.60 -12.63
CA LEU A 29 18.10 6.05 -12.63
C LEU A 29 18.62 6.60 -13.96
N GLY A 30 17.90 7.56 -14.53
CA GLY A 30 18.21 8.08 -15.86
C GLY A 30 17.63 9.47 -16.03
N TYR A 31 18.00 10.38 -15.13
CA TYR A 31 17.38 11.69 -15.06
C TYR A 31 18.33 12.80 -15.48
N ILE A 32 18.08 13.36 -16.65
CA ILE A 32 18.50 14.72 -16.93
C ILE A 32 17.20 15.49 -17.19
N PHE A 33 16.77 16.26 -16.19
CA PHE A 33 15.72 17.25 -16.38
C PHE A 33 16.22 18.33 -17.32
N LEU A 34 15.91 18.15 -18.61
CA LEU A 34 16.08 19.20 -19.60
C LEU A 34 14.70 19.72 -19.96
N PRO A 35 14.44 21.04 -19.86
CA PRO A 35 13.19 21.63 -20.32
C PRO A 35 12.82 21.15 -21.72
N GLY A 36 11.57 20.73 -21.91
CA GLY A 36 11.07 20.24 -23.20
C GLY A 36 11.53 18.83 -23.60
N ARG A 37 12.25 18.09 -22.75
CA ARG A 37 12.67 16.69 -23.02
C ARG A 37 11.91 15.65 -22.19
N TYR A 38 10.59 15.78 -22.11
CA TYR A 38 9.68 14.83 -21.45
C TYR A 38 9.88 13.37 -21.87
N SER A 39 10.25 13.14 -23.13
CA SER A 39 10.58 11.81 -23.63
C SER A 39 11.70 11.12 -22.83
N ASN A 40 12.65 11.88 -22.28
CA ASN A 40 13.73 11.29 -21.49
C ASN A 40 13.21 10.81 -20.14
N LEU A 41 12.29 11.56 -19.52
CA LEU A 41 11.63 11.17 -18.28
C LEU A 41 10.76 9.93 -18.49
N GLU A 42 9.93 9.93 -19.54
CA GLU A 42 9.10 8.77 -19.93
C GLU A 42 9.97 7.51 -20.14
N ARG A 43 11.10 7.64 -20.84
CA ARG A 43 12.07 6.56 -21.05
C ARG A 43 12.75 6.09 -19.76
N ALA A 44 13.06 7.01 -18.85
CA ALA A 44 13.66 6.69 -17.57
C ALA A 44 12.69 5.92 -16.67
N ILE A 45 11.44 6.40 -16.57
CA ILE A 45 10.37 5.70 -15.86
C ILE A 45 10.15 4.32 -16.49
N TYR A 46 10.07 4.22 -17.81
CA TYR A 46 9.90 2.94 -18.50
C TYR A 46 11.05 1.96 -18.23
N SER A 47 12.30 2.43 -18.27
CA SER A 47 13.47 1.59 -17.94
C SER A 47 13.42 1.11 -16.48
N ALA A 48 13.01 1.97 -15.55
CA ALA A 48 12.83 1.59 -14.16
C ALA A 48 11.70 0.56 -13.98
N MET A 49 10.59 0.70 -14.72
CA MET A 49 9.50 -0.28 -14.74
C MET A 49 10.00 -1.64 -15.21
N GLN A 50 10.78 -1.68 -16.30
CA GLN A 50 11.39 -2.93 -16.78
C GLN A 50 12.27 -3.60 -15.71
N ASP A 51 12.99 -2.82 -14.90
CA ASP A 51 13.84 -3.36 -13.83
C ASP A 51 13.01 -3.94 -12.68
N VAL A 52 11.94 -3.26 -12.26
CA VAL A 52 11.01 -3.79 -11.24
C VAL A 52 10.35 -5.07 -11.74
N ARG A 53 9.88 -5.09 -12.99
CA ARG A 53 9.29 -6.29 -13.60
C ARG A 53 10.31 -7.43 -13.72
N ALA A 54 11.55 -7.13 -14.08
CA ALA A 54 12.63 -8.12 -14.09
C ALA A 54 12.95 -8.67 -12.70
N ALA A 55 12.90 -7.83 -11.66
CA ALA A 55 13.05 -8.27 -10.28
C ALA A 55 11.89 -9.20 -9.86
N LEU A 56 10.65 -8.86 -10.21
CA LEU A 56 9.48 -9.71 -9.95
C LEU A 56 9.59 -11.07 -10.66
N ARG A 57 10.03 -11.08 -11.93
CA ARG A 57 10.30 -12.34 -12.66
C ARG A 57 11.41 -13.16 -12.00
N TYR A 58 12.48 -12.53 -11.51
CA TYR A 58 13.56 -13.22 -10.78
C TYR A 58 13.03 -13.84 -9.48
N LEU A 59 12.27 -13.08 -8.68
CA LEU A 59 11.70 -13.56 -7.43
C LEU A 59 10.74 -14.73 -7.67
N SER A 60 9.82 -14.58 -8.63
CA SER A 60 8.91 -15.65 -9.03
C SER A 60 9.66 -16.87 -9.55
N HIS A 61 10.66 -16.70 -10.43
CA HIS A 61 11.44 -17.82 -10.96
C HIS A 61 12.16 -18.63 -9.86
N HIS A 62 12.52 -17.98 -8.75
CA HIS A 62 13.21 -18.61 -7.62
C HIS A 62 12.31 -18.83 -6.40
N HIS A 63 10.99 -18.82 -6.57
CA HIS A 63 10.04 -18.80 -5.46
C HIS A 63 10.21 -19.98 -4.48
N GLU A 64 10.45 -21.20 -4.98
CA GLU A 64 10.67 -22.39 -4.15
C GLU A 64 11.90 -22.24 -3.24
N ARG A 65 13.01 -21.73 -3.79
CA ARG A 65 14.25 -21.50 -3.04
C ARG A 65 14.09 -20.39 -2.00
N LEU A 66 13.31 -19.36 -2.34
CA LEU A 66 13.08 -18.20 -1.50
C LEU A 66 11.97 -18.42 -0.47
N GLY A 67 11.18 -19.50 -0.60
CA GLY A 67 10.04 -19.78 0.27
C GLY A 67 8.94 -18.73 0.15
N ILE A 68 8.73 -18.17 -1.06
CA ILE A 68 7.73 -17.14 -1.32
C ILE A 68 6.63 -17.67 -2.25
N ASP A 69 5.46 -17.05 -2.17
CA ASP A 69 4.34 -17.30 -3.07
C ASP A 69 4.29 -16.19 -4.14
N PRO A 70 4.49 -16.52 -5.44
CA PRO A 70 4.46 -15.54 -6.52
C PRO A 70 3.07 -14.90 -6.76
N ASP A 71 2.01 -15.44 -6.16
CA ASP A 71 0.65 -14.87 -6.21
C ASP A 71 0.33 -13.92 -5.04
N LEU A 72 1.24 -13.82 -4.06
CA LEU A 72 1.12 -12.93 -2.88
C LEU A 72 2.16 -11.81 -2.91
N VAL A 73 2.20 -11.06 -4.02
CA VAL A 73 3.12 -9.93 -4.18
C VAL A 73 2.44 -8.60 -3.84
N PHE A 74 3.05 -7.82 -2.96
CA PHE A 74 2.68 -6.43 -2.70
C PHE A 74 3.77 -5.51 -3.24
N LEU A 75 3.38 -4.55 -4.09
CA LEU A 75 4.33 -3.61 -4.68
C LEU A 75 4.10 -2.22 -4.11
N GLY A 76 5.14 -1.62 -3.54
CA GLY A 76 5.04 -0.30 -2.93
C GLY A 76 6.28 0.57 -3.10
N GLY A 77 6.08 1.88 -2.96
CA GLY A 77 7.18 2.84 -2.99
C GLY A 77 6.75 4.27 -2.66
N HIS A 78 7.73 5.10 -2.32
CA HIS A 78 7.54 6.51 -1.96
C HIS A 78 7.99 7.47 -3.07
N SER A 79 7.22 8.55 -3.28
CA SER A 79 7.48 9.59 -4.27
C SER A 79 7.61 8.99 -5.69
N ALA A 80 8.78 9.10 -6.33
CA ALA A 80 9.07 8.42 -7.60
C ALA A 80 8.83 6.90 -7.56
N GLY A 81 9.03 6.26 -6.40
CA GLY A 81 8.71 4.84 -6.20
C GLY A 81 7.20 4.55 -6.18
N GLY A 82 6.37 5.50 -5.74
CA GLY A 82 4.91 5.39 -5.80
C GLY A 82 4.40 5.49 -7.24
N ILE A 83 4.95 6.43 -8.02
CA ILE A 83 4.73 6.51 -9.48
C ILE A 83 5.08 5.17 -10.14
N LEU A 84 6.25 4.62 -9.79
CA LEU A 84 6.74 3.38 -10.35
C LEU A 84 5.87 2.18 -9.96
N SER A 85 5.37 2.12 -8.72
CA SER A 85 4.50 1.05 -8.22
C SER A 85 3.16 1.04 -8.95
N LEU A 86 2.53 2.22 -9.11
CA LEU A 86 1.29 2.37 -9.88
C LEU A 86 1.50 1.98 -11.34
N LYS A 87 2.51 2.54 -12.01
CA LYS A 87 2.74 2.28 -13.43
C LYS A 87 3.14 0.84 -13.71
N THR A 88 3.97 0.23 -12.88
CA THR A 88 4.38 -1.18 -13.04
C THR A 88 3.20 -2.13 -12.92
N THR A 89 2.23 -1.79 -12.07
CA THR A 89 1.04 -2.61 -11.85
C THR A 89 0.02 -2.45 -12.98
N PHE A 90 -0.26 -1.22 -13.41
CA PHE A 90 -1.41 -0.93 -14.25
C PHE A 90 -1.09 -0.72 -15.73
N MET A 91 0.13 -0.28 -16.09
CA MET A 91 0.46 0.00 -17.50
C MET A 91 0.59 -1.28 -18.32
N GLU A 92 -0.10 -1.30 -19.46
CA GLU A 92 -0.06 -2.37 -20.46
C GLU A 92 0.73 -1.94 -21.72
N GLU A 93 1.21 -2.91 -22.50
CA GLU A 93 1.99 -2.67 -23.73
C GLU A 93 1.40 -1.61 -24.69
N PRO A 94 0.07 -1.56 -24.94
CA PRO A 94 -0.51 -0.56 -25.83
C PRO A 94 -0.46 0.88 -25.31
N GLU A 95 -0.24 1.06 -24.00
CA GLU A 95 -0.27 2.36 -23.31
C GLU A 95 1.12 2.96 -23.14
N VAL A 96 2.15 2.18 -23.45
CA VAL A 96 3.54 2.61 -23.33
C VAL A 96 3.79 3.81 -24.24
N TRP A 97 4.45 4.84 -23.70
CA TRP A 97 4.70 6.08 -24.42
C TRP A 97 5.43 5.86 -25.75
N PRO A 98 5.05 6.57 -26.84
CA PRO A 98 5.76 6.50 -28.11
C PRO A 98 7.26 6.84 -28.01
N SER A 99 7.66 7.60 -27.00
CA SER A 99 9.04 7.99 -26.74
C SER A 99 9.97 6.85 -26.37
N VAL A 100 9.46 5.68 -25.94
CA VAL A 100 10.28 4.51 -25.64
C VAL A 100 10.81 3.81 -26.89
N ARG A 101 10.11 4.01 -28.02
CA ARG A 101 10.49 3.44 -29.31
C ARG A 101 11.76 4.09 -29.83
N ARG A 102 12.42 3.42 -30.77
CA ARG A 102 13.63 3.94 -31.42
C ARG A 102 13.40 5.34 -31.99
N SER A 103 14.31 6.27 -31.71
CA SER A 103 14.35 7.59 -32.35
C SER A 103 15.73 7.86 -32.94
N VAL A 104 15.84 7.84 -34.27
CA VAL A 104 17.10 8.15 -34.96
C VAL A 104 17.49 9.62 -34.75
N LEU A 105 16.52 10.54 -34.84
CA LEU A 105 16.75 11.98 -34.64
C LEU A 105 17.32 12.30 -33.25
N ARG A 106 16.84 11.59 -32.21
CA ARG A 106 17.30 11.79 -30.83
C ARG A 106 18.43 10.85 -30.42
N MET A 107 18.92 10.02 -31.34
CA MET A 107 19.92 8.97 -31.09
C MET A 107 19.52 8.03 -29.93
N GLN A 108 18.24 7.67 -29.86
CA GLN A 108 17.68 6.84 -28.80
C GLN A 108 17.39 5.42 -29.31
N PRO A 109 17.87 4.36 -28.63
CA PRO A 109 17.53 3.00 -29.00
C PRO A 109 16.06 2.68 -28.66
N ASP A 110 15.54 1.59 -29.22
CA ASP A 110 14.28 1.03 -28.74
C ASP A 110 14.50 0.41 -27.36
N LEU A 111 13.57 0.64 -26.42
CA LEU A 111 13.64 0.01 -25.10
C LEU A 111 12.99 -1.38 -25.06
N GLY A 112 12.30 -1.80 -26.13
CA GLY A 112 11.64 -3.11 -26.19
C GLY A 112 10.30 -3.14 -25.44
N CYS A 113 9.86 -4.35 -25.09
CA CYS A 113 8.63 -4.57 -24.31
C CYS A 113 8.87 -4.43 -22.79
N LEU A 114 7.80 -4.34 -22.00
CA LEU A 114 7.81 -4.20 -20.54
C LEU A 114 8.61 -5.31 -19.84
N ASP A 115 8.62 -6.51 -20.43
CA ASP A 115 9.28 -7.69 -19.89
C ASP A 115 10.54 -8.13 -20.66
N CYS A 116 11.02 -7.31 -21.60
CA CYS A 116 12.10 -7.68 -22.52
C CYS A 116 13.49 -7.15 -22.13
N SER A 117 13.66 -6.59 -20.93
CA SER A 117 14.93 -6.00 -20.48
C SER A 117 15.36 -6.58 -19.14
N THR A 118 16.66 -6.42 -18.86
CA THR A 118 17.33 -6.64 -17.56
C THR A 118 17.58 -8.12 -17.22
N ASN A 119 16.64 -9.02 -17.49
CA ASN A 119 16.89 -10.47 -17.50
C ASN A 119 15.92 -11.21 -18.44
N ASP A 120 16.31 -12.41 -18.87
CA ASP A 120 15.52 -13.31 -19.72
C ASP A 120 14.75 -14.36 -18.89
N LEU A 121 14.59 -14.12 -17.58
CA LEU A 121 13.89 -15.04 -16.70
C LEU A 121 12.38 -14.94 -16.91
N TYR A 122 11.73 -16.11 -16.84
CA TYR A 122 10.29 -16.21 -16.80
C TYR A 122 9.85 -16.76 -15.44
N GLY A 123 8.91 -16.05 -14.83
CA GLY A 123 8.24 -16.44 -13.59
C GLY A 123 6.92 -15.70 -13.54
N PRO A 124 5.76 -16.38 -13.63
CA PRO A 124 4.47 -15.73 -13.51
C PRO A 124 4.31 -15.19 -12.09
N PHE A 125 3.74 -13.99 -11.95
CA PHE A 125 3.45 -13.40 -10.65
C PHE A 125 2.14 -12.63 -10.71
N SER A 126 1.50 -12.46 -9.56
CA SER A 126 0.31 -11.63 -9.41
C SER A 126 0.54 -10.59 -8.32
N ILE A 127 0.37 -9.31 -8.69
CA ILE A 127 0.39 -8.22 -7.71
C ILE A 127 -0.96 -8.20 -7.00
N LYS A 128 -0.96 -8.58 -5.72
CA LYS A 128 -2.14 -8.67 -4.86
C LYS A 128 -2.62 -7.32 -4.37
N GLY A 129 -1.72 -6.34 -4.24
CA GLY A 129 -2.04 -4.98 -3.83
C GLY A 129 -0.90 -3.99 -4.11
N VAL A 130 -1.25 -2.71 -4.26
CA VAL A 130 -0.32 -1.61 -4.52
C VAL A 130 -0.31 -0.61 -3.37
N ILE A 131 0.88 -0.22 -2.92
CA ILE A 131 1.08 0.79 -1.88
C ILE A 131 1.73 2.04 -2.49
N ASN A 132 0.93 3.08 -2.69
CA ASN A 132 1.32 4.36 -3.25
C ASN A 132 1.56 5.39 -2.13
N MET A 133 2.83 5.61 -1.74
CA MET A 133 3.19 6.67 -0.82
C MET A 133 3.56 7.94 -1.62
N TRP A 134 2.63 8.89 -1.67
CA TRP A 134 2.74 10.20 -2.34
C TRP A 134 3.31 10.14 -3.77
N GLY A 135 2.82 9.18 -4.55
CA GLY A 135 3.05 9.07 -5.98
C GLY A 135 1.84 9.55 -6.81
N ALA A 136 2.02 9.56 -8.13
CA ALA A 136 1.05 10.05 -9.10
C ALA A 136 1.20 9.36 -10.47
N VAL A 137 0.23 9.56 -11.36
CA VAL A 137 0.29 9.10 -12.77
C VAL A 137 0.01 10.24 -13.74
N ASP A 138 0.66 10.27 -14.89
CA ASP A 138 0.43 11.27 -15.95
C ASP A 138 -0.79 10.96 -16.84
N ASP A 139 -1.18 9.68 -16.92
CA ASP A 139 -2.41 9.23 -17.57
C ASP A 139 -3.18 8.33 -16.61
N ILE A 140 -4.35 8.78 -16.18
CA ILE A 140 -5.20 8.05 -15.24
C ILE A 140 -5.87 6.83 -15.89
N ASN A 141 -5.95 6.79 -17.22
CA ASN A 141 -6.63 5.73 -17.97
C ASN A 141 -5.83 4.44 -18.06
N ILE A 142 -4.58 4.42 -17.58
CA ILE A 142 -3.83 3.17 -17.39
C ILE A 142 -4.51 2.28 -16.34
N ILE A 143 -5.27 2.88 -15.41
CA ILE A 143 -6.06 2.15 -14.43
C ILE A 143 -7.44 1.91 -15.04
N LYS A 144 -7.78 0.65 -15.30
CA LYS A 144 -9.02 0.22 -15.97
C LYS A 144 -9.80 -0.75 -15.09
N LYS A 145 -11.09 -0.89 -15.39
CA LYS A 145 -12.01 -1.74 -14.63
C LYS A 145 -11.56 -3.21 -14.50
N HIS A 146 -10.90 -3.77 -15.52
CA HIS A 146 -10.41 -5.14 -15.43
C HIS A 146 -9.19 -5.28 -14.52
N ASN A 147 -8.52 -4.18 -14.16
CA ASN A 147 -7.51 -4.17 -13.13
C ASN A 147 -8.21 -4.16 -11.76
N GLN A 148 -8.39 -5.34 -11.17
CA GLN A 148 -9.03 -5.51 -9.85
C GLN A 148 -7.98 -5.58 -8.73
N VAL A 149 -6.89 -4.82 -8.86
CA VAL A 149 -5.81 -4.78 -7.87
C VAL A 149 -6.08 -3.65 -6.88
N PRO A 150 -6.28 -3.93 -5.58
CA PRO A 150 -6.53 -2.90 -4.59
C PRO A 150 -5.35 -1.94 -4.41
N ILE A 151 -5.65 -0.71 -4.04
CA ILE A 151 -4.66 0.36 -3.86
C ILE A 151 -4.77 0.93 -2.44
N LEU A 152 -3.64 1.05 -1.75
CA LEU A 152 -3.49 1.94 -0.61
C LEU A 152 -2.70 3.17 -1.06
N SER A 153 -3.28 4.35 -0.92
CA SER A 153 -2.58 5.61 -1.11
C SER A 153 -2.39 6.33 0.22
N ILE A 154 -1.21 6.92 0.42
CA ILE A 154 -0.88 7.76 1.58
C ILE A 154 -0.28 9.05 1.05
N HIS A 155 -0.81 10.22 1.41
CA HIS A 155 -0.39 11.48 0.80
C HIS A 155 -0.63 12.68 1.74
N GLY A 156 0.27 13.66 1.76
CA GLY A 156 -0.01 14.98 2.32
C GLY A 156 -0.83 15.83 1.35
N ASP A 157 -1.83 16.57 1.82
CA ASP A 157 -2.65 17.43 0.95
C ASP A 157 -2.00 18.78 0.61
N ALA A 158 -0.93 19.15 1.34
CA ALA A 158 -0.09 20.31 1.07
C ALA A 158 1.21 19.95 0.32
N ASP A 159 1.26 18.80 -0.36
CA ASP A 159 2.43 18.36 -1.12
C ASP A 159 2.68 19.26 -2.35
N LEU A 160 3.81 19.98 -2.31
CA LEU A 160 4.25 20.88 -3.37
C LEU A 160 5.20 20.22 -4.38
N VAL A 161 5.54 18.94 -4.21
CA VAL A 161 6.46 18.19 -5.06
C VAL A 161 5.67 17.27 -5.98
N VAL A 162 4.78 16.45 -5.41
CA VAL A 162 3.84 15.60 -6.15
C VAL A 162 2.44 16.10 -5.85
N PRO A 163 1.61 16.38 -6.86
CA PRO A 163 0.28 16.93 -6.59
C PRO A 163 -0.59 15.91 -5.86
N TYR A 164 -1.36 16.35 -4.86
CA TYR A 164 -2.37 15.54 -4.18
C TYR A 164 -3.58 15.22 -5.10
N GLY A 165 -4.03 16.23 -5.85
CA GLY A 165 -5.10 16.13 -6.86
C GLY A 165 -4.56 16.11 -8.30
N TYR A 166 -5.19 16.85 -9.21
CA TYR A 166 -4.73 16.96 -10.60
C TYR A 166 -4.05 18.31 -10.86
N ASP A 167 -2.72 18.34 -10.78
CA ASP A 167 -1.95 19.57 -11.02
C ASP A 167 -0.52 19.28 -11.53
N LEU A 168 0.29 20.32 -11.70
CA LEU A 168 1.70 20.23 -12.04
C LEU A 168 2.51 19.77 -10.81
N PRO A 169 3.54 18.92 -10.97
CA PRO A 169 4.49 18.66 -9.90
C PRO A 169 5.44 19.86 -9.69
N PHE A 170 6.09 19.89 -8.54
CA PHE A 170 7.01 20.96 -8.13
C PHE A 170 6.33 22.35 -8.16
N THR A 171 5.19 22.52 -7.49
CA THR A 171 4.49 23.82 -7.35
C THR A 171 5.18 24.78 -6.40
N ASN A 172 6.23 24.32 -5.68
CA ASN A 172 7.15 25.19 -4.94
C ASN A 172 7.98 26.11 -5.86
N VAL A 173 8.09 25.80 -7.16
CA VAL A 173 8.60 26.75 -8.16
C VAL A 173 7.45 27.47 -8.87
N SER A 174 7.73 28.61 -9.52
CA SER A 174 6.65 29.41 -10.14
C SER A 174 5.78 28.54 -11.08
N PRO A 175 4.45 28.65 -11.08
CA PRO A 175 3.58 27.78 -11.90
C PRO A 175 3.90 27.82 -13.39
N ARG A 176 4.38 28.95 -13.91
CA ARG A 176 4.89 29.07 -15.29
C ARG A 176 6.15 28.24 -15.53
N ALA A 177 7.05 28.18 -14.55
CA ALA A 177 8.20 27.30 -14.61
C ALA A 177 7.74 25.84 -14.55
N SER A 178 6.96 25.44 -13.54
CA SER A 178 6.48 24.05 -13.41
C SER A 178 5.75 23.57 -14.68
N ALA A 179 4.89 24.41 -15.28
CA ALA A 179 4.21 24.10 -16.54
C ALA A 179 5.16 23.96 -17.74
N PHE A 180 6.26 24.68 -17.72
CA PHE A 180 7.28 24.61 -18.76
C PHE A 180 8.16 23.34 -18.63
N PHE A 181 8.32 22.83 -17.40
CA PHE A 181 9.19 21.68 -17.08
C PHE A 181 8.46 20.35 -16.84
N SER A 182 7.15 20.37 -16.57
CA SER A 182 6.34 19.21 -16.19
C SER A 182 4.97 19.14 -16.88
N LYS A 183 4.51 17.92 -17.21
CA LYS A 183 3.09 17.64 -17.48
C LYS A 183 2.32 17.62 -16.15
N ARG A 184 1.00 17.85 -16.20
CA ARG A 184 0.14 17.61 -15.03
C ARG A 184 0.09 16.12 -14.70
N LEU A 185 -0.03 15.82 -13.42
CA LEU A 185 -0.12 14.48 -12.87
C LEU A 185 -1.40 14.36 -12.05
N HIS A 186 -1.96 13.16 -12.02
CA HIS A 186 -3.04 12.75 -11.14
C HIS A 186 -2.45 12.13 -9.88
N GLY A 187 -2.55 12.86 -8.77
CA GLY A 187 -2.21 12.42 -7.44
C GLY A 187 -3.23 11.47 -6.83
N SER A 188 -2.98 11.09 -5.59
CA SER A 188 -3.77 10.08 -4.86
C SER A 188 -5.26 10.41 -4.79
N ALA A 189 -5.66 11.67 -4.63
CA ALA A 189 -7.07 12.06 -4.57
C ALA A 189 -7.76 11.86 -5.93
N SER A 190 -7.12 12.26 -7.03
CA SER A 190 -7.67 12.04 -8.38
C SER A 190 -7.70 10.56 -8.74
N ILE A 191 -6.68 9.78 -8.36
CA ILE A 191 -6.67 8.32 -8.56
C ILE A 191 -7.82 7.67 -7.78
N LEU A 192 -8.09 8.12 -6.55
CA LEU A 192 -9.23 7.64 -5.74
C LEU A 192 -10.58 7.90 -6.41
N GLU A 193 -10.80 9.11 -6.92
CA GLU A 193 -12.02 9.42 -7.66
C GLU A 193 -12.22 8.50 -8.86
N HIS A 194 -11.17 8.29 -9.66
CA HIS A 194 -11.24 7.42 -10.84
C HIS A 194 -11.48 5.96 -10.49
N THR A 195 -10.71 5.39 -9.56
CA THR A 195 -10.85 4.00 -9.11
C THR A 195 -12.24 3.69 -8.53
N ARG A 196 -12.84 4.65 -7.81
CA ARG A 196 -14.24 4.54 -7.35
C ARG A 196 -15.23 4.37 -8.50
N THR A 197 -15.06 5.08 -9.62
CA THR A 197 -15.94 4.91 -10.80
C THR A 197 -15.80 3.54 -11.46
N LEU A 198 -14.65 2.89 -11.26
CA LEU A 198 -14.35 1.57 -11.81
C LEU A 198 -14.76 0.43 -10.87
N GLY A 199 -15.07 0.73 -9.61
CA GLY A 199 -15.32 -0.27 -8.57
C GLY A 199 -14.06 -1.02 -8.15
N ILE A 200 -12.91 -0.33 -8.15
CA ILE A 200 -11.63 -0.87 -7.65
C ILE A 200 -11.47 -0.43 -6.20
N ASP A 201 -11.13 -1.36 -5.32
CA ASP A 201 -10.89 -1.07 -3.90
C ASP A 201 -9.67 -0.13 -3.76
N HIS A 202 -9.92 1.05 -3.19
CA HIS A 202 -8.88 2.04 -2.98
C HIS A 202 -9.11 2.79 -1.68
N THR A 203 -8.14 2.68 -0.77
CA THR A 203 -8.08 3.43 0.49
C THR A 203 -7.08 4.58 0.35
N LEU A 204 -7.48 5.78 0.74
CA LEU A 204 -6.59 6.94 0.82
C LEU A 204 -6.51 7.43 2.26
N TYR A 205 -5.30 7.50 2.80
CA TYR A 205 -5.02 8.23 4.02
C TYR A 205 -4.36 9.57 3.69
N THR A 206 -4.93 10.65 4.22
CA THR A 206 -4.47 12.02 3.98
C THR A 206 -3.84 12.59 5.24
N PHE A 207 -2.60 13.04 5.12
CA PHE A 207 -1.96 13.85 6.15
C PHE A 207 -2.32 15.32 5.92
N GLU A 208 -3.38 15.76 6.60
CA GLU A 208 -3.90 17.14 6.52
C GLU A 208 -2.84 18.17 6.94
N GLY A 209 -2.59 19.15 6.07
CA GLY A 209 -1.62 20.22 6.26
C GLY A 209 -0.15 19.82 6.09
N LEU A 210 0.16 18.55 5.81
CA LEU A 210 1.54 18.10 5.61
C LEU A 210 1.93 18.06 4.14
N GLY A 211 3.21 18.31 3.88
CA GLY A 211 3.80 18.35 2.56
C GLY A 211 4.30 16.99 2.05
N HIS A 212 5.28 17.05 1.15
CA HIS A 212 5.98 15.86 0.65
C HIS A 212 6.69 15.14 1.79
N GLU A 213 6.69 13.80 1.75
CA GLU A 213 7.36 12.96 2.75
C GLU A 213 6.94 13.29 4.20
N PRO A 214 5.64 13.14 4.55
CA PRO A 214 5.07 13.60 5.82
C PRO A 214 5.64 12.93 7.08
N HIS A 215 6.54 11.96 6.93
CA HIS A 215 7.22 11.26 8.02
C HIS A 215 8.54 11.91 8.42
N PHE A 216 8.98 12.95 7.71
CA PHE A 216 10.12 13.77 8.07
C PHE A 216 9.68 15.17 8.48
N ASP A 217 10.41 15.78 9.42
CA ASP A 217 10.27 17.20 9.75
C ASP A 217 11.08 18.10 8.79
N GLU A 218 11.13 19.40 9.07
CA GLU A 218 11.84 20.37 8.22
C GLU A 218 13.36 20.13 8.21
N GLU A 219 13.90 19.59 9.31
CA GLU A 219 15.29 19.18 9.48
C GLU A 219 15.63 17.82 8.84
N HIS A 220 14.63 17.15 8.24
CA HIS A 220 14.72 15.79 7.70
C HIS A 220 14.98 14.71 8.75
N GLU A 221 14.52 14.93 9.99
CA GLU A 221 14.51 13.93 11.04
C GLU A 221 13.17 13.17 11.04
N LEU A 222 13.22 11.87 11.31
CA LEU A 222 12.03 11.02 11.27
C LEU A 222 11.07 11.37 12.41
N ILE A 223 9.81 11.64 12.07
CA ILE A 223 8.69 11.82 12.99
C ILE A 223 8.11 10.44 13.34
N PRO A 224 8.34 9.90 14.56
CA PRO A 224 7.95 8.53 14.91
C PRO A 224 6.45 8.26 14.81
N GLU A 225 5.62 9.25 15.13
CA GLU A 225 4.16 9.16 15.06
C GLU A 225 3.69 8.95 13.62
N ASN A 226 4.20 9.76 12.69
CA ASN A 226 3.84 9.67 11.27
C ASN A 226 4.38 8.40 10.62
N TYR A 227 5.60 7.96 11.00
CA TYR A 227 6.11 6.64 10.61
C TYR A 227 5.18 5.52 11.08
N THR A 228 4.75 5.56 12.34
CA THR A 228 3.88 4.54 12.93
C THR A 228 2.53 4.46 12.21
N ILE A 229 1.96 5.61 11.84
CA ILE A 229 0.75 5.68 11.03
C ILE A 229 0.97 4.99 9.68
N ILE A 230 2.02 5.36 8.94
CA ILE A 230 2.35 4.76 7.63
C ILE A 230 2.54 3.25 7.76
N HIS A 231 3.35 2.81 8.72
CA HIS A 231 3.60 1.39 8.97
C HIS A 231 2.29 0.62 9.22
N ASN A 232 1.43 1.13 10.11
CA ASN A 232 0.18 0.45 10.48
C ASN A 232 -0.81 0.37 9.32
N LEU A 233 -0.95 1.45 8.53
CA LEU A 233 -1.80 1.47 7.35
C LEU A 233 -1.38 0.41 6.32
N ILE A 234 -0.07 0.30 6.05
CA ILE A 234 0.45 -0.69 5.11
C ILE A 234 0.24 -2.10 5.66
N LEU A 235 0.51 -2.32 6.96
CA LEU A 235 0.36 -3.64 7.57
C LEU A 235 -1.11 -4.11 7.56
N GLU A 236 -2.05 -3.21 7.89
CA GLU A 236 -3.49 -3.48 7.83
C GLU A 236 -3.94 -3.79 6.40
N PHE A 237 -3.51 -2.99 5.43
CA PHE A 237 -3.81 -3.22 4.02
C PHE A 237 -3.29 -4.58 3.53
N VAL A 238 -2.05 -4.92 3.85
CA VAL A 238 -1.46 -6.22 3.48
C VAL A 238 -2.23 -7.36 4.14
N ASN A 239 -2.51 -7.28 5.45
CA ASN A 239 -3.17 -8.36 6.18
C ASN A 239 -4.60 -8.61 5.70
N THR A 240 -5.37 -7.55 5.43
CA THR A 240 -6.76 -7.66 4.93
C THR A 240 -6.85 -8.27 3.53
N LEU A 241 -5.78 -8.23 2.74
CA LEU A 241 -5.70 -8.86 1.41
C LEU A 241 -5.19 -10.30 1.44
N ILE A 242 -4.61 -10.74 2.56
CA ILE A 242 -4.16 -12.13 2.77
C ILE A 242 -5.21 -12.94 3.52
N ILE A 243 -5.85 -12.34 4.54
CA ILE A 243 -6.82 -13.01 5.40
C ILE A 243 -8.12 -12.21 5.44
N SER A 244 -9.25 -12.92 5.43
CA SER A 244 -10.58 -12.32 5.55
C SER A 244 -10.76 -11.62 6.90
N PRO A 245 -11.33 -10.41 6.97
CA PRO A 245 -11.60 -9.73 8.24
C PRO A 245 -12.47 -10.57 9.19
N ILE A 246 -12.37 -10.29 10.49
CA ILE A 246 -13.20 -10.93 11.53
C ILE A 246 -14.57 -10.23 11.55
N ASP A 247 -15.33 -10.35 10.46
CA ASP A 247 -16.53 -9.54 10.20
C ASP A 247 -17.84 -10.21 10.64
N ARG A 248 -17.78 -11.46 11.08
CA ARG A 248 -18.94 -12.23 11.50
C ARG A 248 -18.82 -12.60 12.96
N PHE A 249 -19.55 -11.88 13.80
CA PHE A 249 -19.65 -12.18 15.22
C PHE A 249 -21.09 -12.44 15.63
N ARG A 250 -21.26 -13.19 16.71
CA ARG A 250 -22.51 -13.42 17.43
C ARG A 250 -22.27 -13.12 18.89
N GLY A 251 -23.01 -12.16 19.43
CA GLY A 251 -22.95 -11.77 20.83
C GLY A 251 -23.69 -10.45 21.06
N PRO A 252 -24.06 -10.14 22.31
CA PRO A 252 -24.74 -8.89 22.61
C PRO A 252 -23.78 -7.70 22.57
N LEU A 253 -24.12 -6.67 21.78
CA LEU A 253 -23.46 -5.36 21.79
C LEU A 253 -24.00 -4.42 22.88
N VAL A 254 -25.07 -4.83 23.56
CA VAL A 254 -25.66 -4.12 24.69
C VAL A 254 -25.89 -5.13 25.80
N VAL A 255 -25.39 -4.82 26.99
CA VAL A 255 -25.44 -5.69 28.17
C VAL A 255 -26.03 -4.92 29.35
N THR A 256 -26.61 -5.62 30.31
CA THR A 256 -27.13 -5.05 31.57
C THR A 256 -26.39 -5.65 32.78
N PRO A 257 -26.38 -4.95 33.94
CA PRO A 257 -25.77 -5.51 35.16
C PRO A 257 -26.40 -6.81 35.66
N PHE A 258 -27.60 -7.16 35.17
CA PHE A 258 -28.35 -8.35 35.58
C PHE A 258 -28.25 -9.49 34.56
N ASP A 259 -27.60 -9.26 33.42
CA ASP A 259 -27.44 -10.28 32.41
C ASP A 259 -26.49 -11.38 32.91
N PRO A 260 -26.72 -12.66 32.57
CA PRO A 260 -25.69 -13.68 32.72
C PRO A 260 -24.48 -13.29 31.86
N ALA A 261 -23.31 -13.81 32.22
CA ALA A 261 -22.06 -13.56 31.49
C ALA A 261 -22.26 -13.81 29.98
N PRO A 262 -22.24 -12.75 29.12
CA PRO A 262 -22.50 -12.90 27.70
C PRO A 262 -21.48 -13.76 27.00
N GLU A 263 -21.94 -14.41 25.94
CA GLU A 263 -21.14 -15.26 25.06
C GLU A 263 -20.89 -14.55 23.74
N TYR A 264 -19.62 -14.57 23.32
CA TYR A 264 -19.17 -14.03 22.04
C TYR A 264 -18.58 -15.15 21.21
N HIS A 265 -19.11 -15.33 20.01
CA HIS A 265 -18.65 -16.29 19.01
C HIS A 265 -18.29 -15.55 17.74
N PHE A 266 -17.18 -15.92 17.11
CA PHE A 266 -16.77 -15.35 15.84
C PHE A 266 -16.80 -16.42 14.76
N GLU A 267 -17.53 -16.20 13.66
CA GLU A 267 -17.61 -17.20 12.59
C GLU A 267 -16.25 -17.37 11.93
N THR A 268 -15.93 -18.63 11.65
CA THR A 268 -14.64 -19.03 11.13
C THR A 268 -14.54 -18.77 9.64
N SER A 269 -13.44 -18.17 9.22
CA SER A 269 -12.83 -18.54 7.94
C SER A 269 -11.32 -18.32 8.02
N ASN A 270 -10.55 -19.38 7.77
CA ASN A 270 -9.09 -19.36 7.53
C ASN A 270 -8.18 -18.81 8.66
N TYR A 271 -8.50 -19.10 9.94
CA TYR A 271 -7.61 -18.82 11.07
C TYR A 271 -7.19 -20.10 11.80
N ASP A 272 -5.94 -20.15 12.22
CA ASP A 272 -5.36 -21.24 13.02
C ASP A 272 -5.60 -21.05 14.52
N ALA A 273 -5.64 -19.80 14.98
CA ALA A 273 -5.86 -19.46 16.38
C ALA A 273 -6.59 -18.12 16.54
N TYR A 274 -7.26 -17.95 17.69
CA TYR A 274 -7.92 -16.72 18.09
C TYR A 274 -7.52 -16.35 19.52
N TYR A 275 -7.51 -15.06 19.81
CA TYR A 275 -7.17 -14.49 21.10
C TYR A 275 -8.17 -13.41 21.46
N PHE A 276 -8.63 -13.41 22.70
CA PHE A 276 -9.53 -12.38 23.22
C PHE A 276 -8.78 -11.50 24.21
N GLN A 277 -9.09 -10.22 24.19
CA GLN A 277 -8.55 -9.25 25.13
C GLN A 277 -9.61 -8.23 25.50
N CYS A 278 -9.62 -7.82 26.76
CA CYS A 278 -10.44 -6.75 27.29
C CYS A 278 -9.72 -6.13 28.50
N ASP A 279 -10.01 -4.87 28.81
CA ASP A 279 -9.39 -4.18 29.94
C ASP A 279 -10.27 -4.23 31.21
N ASP A 280 -11.58 -4.00 31.09
CA ASP A 280 -12.53 -3.98 32.23
C ASP A 280 -13.45 -5.21 32.23
N CYS A 281 -12.89 -6.38 31.95
CA CYS A 281 -13.63 -7.62 31.91
C CYS A 281 -12.84 -8.81 32.46
N ILE A 282 -13.56 -9.88 32.77
CA ILE A 282 -12.98 -11.19 33.07
C ILE A 282 -13.39 -12.15 31.95
N LEU A 283 -12.41 -12.76 31.29
CA LEU A 283 -12.61 -13.85 30.36
C LEU A 283 -12.74 -15.15 31.16
N VAL A 284 -13.92 -15.77 31.13
CA VAL A 284 -14.26 -16.90 32.01
C VAL A 284 -14.09 -18.25 31.31
N ASN A 285 -14.20 -18.29 29.99
CA ASN A 285 -13.98 -19.49 29.19
C ASN A 285 -13.57 -19.08 27.77
N GLU A 286 -12.37 -19.46 27.36
CA GLU A 286 -11.81 -19.16 26.03
C GLU A 286 -11.48 -20.46 25.32
N THR A 287 -12.15 -20.72 24.19
CA THR A 287 -11.87 -21.91 23.36
C THR A 287 -12.02 -21.58 21.89
N GLY A 288 -10.90 -21.54 21.16
CA GLY A 288 -10.92 -21.20 19.74
C GLY A 288 -11.56 -19.83 19.51
N ASN A 289 -12.61 -19.78 18.71
CA ASN A 289 -13.37 -18.58 18.33
C ASN A 289 -14.48 -18.17 19.32
N PHE A 290 -14.40 -18.61 20.57
CA PHE A 290 -15.40 -18.37 21.61
C PHE A 290 -14.79 -17.77 22.87
N ALA A 291 -15.46 -16.75 23.41
CA ALA A 291 -15.21 -16.25 24.76
C ALA A 291 -16.51 -15.98 25.52
N ARG A 292 -16.55 -16.40 26.79
CA ARG A 292 -17.54 -15.93 27.76
C ARG A 292 -16.94 -14.81 28.59
N VAL A 293 -17.65 -13.68 28.66
CA VAL A 293 -17.12 -12.43 29.21
C VAL A 293 -17.96 -11.96 30.39
N VAL A 294 -17.31 -11.50 31.46
CA VAL A 294 -17.97 -10.79 32.57
C VAL A 294 -17.46 -9.35 32.58
N TRP A 295 -18.38 -8.40 32.40
CA TRP A 295 -18.06 -6.97 32.40
C TRP A 295 -18.03 -6.41 33.82
N LEU A 296 -16.95 -5.71 34.17
CA LEU A 296 -16.79 -5.10 35.50
C LEU A 296 -17.55 -3.77 35.55
N SER A 297 -18.38 -3.57 36.58
CA SER A 297 -19.15 -2.34 36.76
C SER A 297 -18.27 -1.09 36.83
N GLY A 298 -18.77 0.04 36.33
CA GLY A 298 -18.09 1.34 36.48
C GLY A 298 -17.92 2.12 35.18
N LYS A 299 -18.30 1.53 34.04
CA LYS A 299 -18.27 2.18 32.72
C LYS A 299 -19.62 2.02 32.00
N ASP A 300 -19.91 2.94 31.11
CA ASP A 300 -21.07 2.87 30.21
C ASP A 300 -20.73 2.20 28.86
N GLN A 301 -19.43 2.03 28.58
CA GLN A 301 -18.91 1.36 27.38
C GLN A 301 -17.70 0.49 27.72
N TYR A 302 -17.60 -0.63 27.02
CA TYR A 302 -16.52 -1.60 27.10
C TYR A 302 -16.01 -1.96 25.71
N GLU A 303 -14.77 -2.43 25.64
CA GLU A 303 -14.15 -2.94 24.42
C GLU A 303 -13.82 -4.42 24.58
N LEU A 304 -14.27 -5.24 23.63
CA LEU A 304 -13.76 -6.60 23.44
C LEU A 304 -12.90 -6.62 22.18
N ARG A 305 -11.60 -6.83 22.34
CA ARG A 305 -10.68 -7.03 21.23
C ARG A 305 -10.57 -8.51 20.93
N ILE A 306 -10.66 -8.86 19.65
CA ILE A 306 -10.36 -10.18 19.15
C ILE A 306 -9.19 -10.09 18.17
N SER A 307 -8.28 -11.04 18.25
CA SER A 307 -7.22 -11.21 17.26
C SER A 307 -7.25 -12.62 16.68
N GLY A 308 -7.10 -12.75 15.37
CA GLY A 308 -6.98 -14.02 14.66
C GLY A 308 -5.60 -14.17 14.06
N ILE A 309 -5.00 -15.37 14.17
CA ILE A 309 -3.75 -15.74 13.49
C ILE A 309 -4.09 -16.62 12.29
N GLY A 310 -3.71 -16.18 11.09
CA GLY A 310 -3.90 -16.95 9.87
C GLY A 310 -2.85 -18.06 9.68
N PRO A 311 -3.02 -18.90 8.64
CA PRO A 311 -2.18 -20.09 8.38
C PRO A 311 -0.70 -19.78 8.14
N ASN A 312 -0.40 -18.52 7.80
CA ASN A 312 0.94 -18.05 7.50
C ASN A 312 1.46 -17.09 8.60
N GLY A 313 0.83 -17.10 9.79
CA GLY A 313 1.26 -16.33 10.95
C GLY A 313 0.88 -14.85 10.95
N GLN A 314 0.09 -14.37 9.97
CA GLN A 314 -0.39 -12.99 10.00
C GLN A 314 -1.46 -12.81 11.06
N VAL A 315 -1.48 -11.63 11.68
CA VAL A 315 -2.41 -11.28 12.74
C VAL A 315 -3.33 -10.16 12.26
N ILE A 316 -4.62 -10.35 12.47
CA ILE A 316 -5.64 -9.31 12.29
C ILE A 316 -6.42 -9.19 13.58
N SER A 317 -6.77 -7.96 13.93
CA SER A 317 -7.48 -7.65 15.15
C SER A 317 -8.70 -6.81 14.83
N ASP A 318 -9.78 -7.05 15.58
CA ASP A 318 -10.99 -6.23 15.53
C ASP A 318 -11.42 -5.89 16.96
N THR A 319 -12.14 -4.78 17.13
CA THR A 319 -12.63 -4.28 18.41
C THR A 319 -14.13 -4.11 18.38
N LEU A 320 -14.82 -4.87 19.23
CA LEU A 320 -16.25 -4.71 19.46
C LEU A 320 -16.50 -3.72 20.61
N ASN A 321 -17.28 -2.68 20.32
CA ASN A 321 -17.76 -1.74 21.31
C ASN A 321 -19.07 -2.25 21.93
N ILE A 322 -19.06 -2.47 23.24
CA ILE A 322 -20.19 -3.00 24.02
C ILE A 322 -20.73 -1.89 24.92
N ASN A 323 -22.04 -1.64 24.88
CA ASN A 323 -22.67 -0.59 25.68
C ASN A 323 -23.36 -1.19 26.92
N LEU A 324 -23.17 -0.57 28.08
CA LEU A 324 -23.92 -0.92 29.27
C LEU A 324 -25.25 -0.17 29.27
N ARG A 325 -26.35 -0.91 29.29
CA ARG A 325 -27.68 -0.35 29.53
C ARG A 325 -28.03 -0.53 31.00
N ARG A 326 -28.17 0.60 31.70
CA ARG A 326 -28.56 0.65 33.11
C ARG A 326 -30.04 0.42 33.31
#